data_AF-A0A7S2PV58-F1
#
_entry.id   AF-A0A7S2PV58-F1
#
_cell.length_a   1.000
_cell.length_b   1.000
_cell.length_c   1.000
_cell.angle_alpha   90.00
_cell.angle_beta   90.00
_cell.angle_gamma   90.00
#
_symmetry.space_group_name_H-M   'P 1'
#
loop_
_entity.id
_entity.type
_entity.pdbx_description
1 polymer ?
#
loop_
_entity_poly.entity_id
_entity_poly.type
_entity_poly.pdbx_seq_one_letter_code
_entity_poly.pdbx_strand_id
1 'polypeptide(L)'
;PSDAEVVYATAFAHESGRGSDVSSSYDTLVSKIGGKKAQSVRALCWALLWGKTTGNTVNNARDKLVKFQWMQLRTVDLFVVGYYGPLFLVIGVLNKILEVAPSIPKVVSAVVGAVLWLPQALNIIPLGVASIVLNLGVV
;
A
#
# COMPACT_ATOMS: atom_id res chain seq x y z
N PRO A 1 20.93 -0.94 -17.60
CA PRO A 1 19.72 -0.12 -17.82
C PRO A 1 18.56 -0.63 -16.96
N SER A 2 18.24 0.05 -15.86
CA SER A 2 17.01 -0.21 -15.13
C SER A 2 15.82 0.34 -15.92
N ASP A 3 14.73 -0.43 -16.00
CA ASP A 3 13.49 0.02 -16.64
C ASP A 3 12.99 1.31 -15.98
N ALA A 4 12.31 2.17 -16.75
CA ALA A 4 11.85 3.48 -16.26
C ALA A 4 10.95 3.35 -15.03
N GLU A 5 10.14 2.29 -15.00
CA GLU A 5 9.30 1.90 -13.87
C GLU A 5 10.12 1.67 -12.60
N VAL A 6 11.27 1.00 -12.71
CA VAL A 6 12.15 0.69 -11.58
C VAL A 6 12.81 1.96 -11.06
N VAL A 7 13.32 2.82 -11.96
CA VAL A 7 13.93 4.10 -11.57
C VAL A 7 12.95 4.97 -10.79
N TYR A 8 11.72 5.11 -11.29
CA TYR A 8 10.68 5.84 -10.59
C TYR A 8 10.31 5.20 -9.25
N ALA A 9 10.12 3.88 -9.20
CA ALA A 9 9.77 3.17 -7.97
C ALA A 9 10.86 3.31 -6.90
N THR A 10 12.14 3.31 -7.30
CA THR A 10 13.27 3.55 -6.40
C THR A 10 13.25 4.97 -5.83
N ALA A 11 13.14 5.99 -6.68
CA ALA A 11 13.04 7.39 -6.22
C ALA A 11 11.83 7.59 -5.28
N PHE A 12 10.68 7.03 -5.66
CA PHE A 12 9.47 7.04 -4.82
C PHE A 12 9.70 6.41 -3.45
N ALA A 13 10.40 5.28 -3.38
CA ALA A 13 10.68 4.60 -2.14
C ALA A 13 11.63 5.41 -1.23
N HIS A 14 12.64 6.07 -1.79
CA HIS A 14 13.59 6.91 -1.04
C HIS A 14 12.92 8.15 -0.44
N GLU A 15 12.04 8.81 -1.20
CA GLU A 15 11.41 10.06 -0.77
C GLU A 15 9.98 9.88 -0.22
N SER A 16 9.55 8.63 0.01
CA SER A 16 8.17 8.32 0.46
C SER A 16 7.09 8.98 -0.41
N GLY A 17 7.33 9.01 -1.71
CA GLY A 17 6.43 9.58 -2.72
C GLY A 17 6.37 11.10 -2.79
N ARG A 18 7.22 11.82 -2.04
CA ARG A 18 7.24 13.29 -2.01
C ARG A 18 8.65 13.86 -2.16
N GLY A 19 8.91 14.54 -3.27
CA GLY A 19 10.12 15.34 -3.45
C GLY A 19 10.42 15.63 -4.92
N SER A 20 11.54 16.32 -5.14
CA SER A 20 11.98 16.75 -6.46
C SER A 20 12.41 15.57 -7.33
N ASP A 21 12.96 14.53 -6.72
CA ASP A 21 13.47 13.36 -7.43
C ASP A 21 12.32 12.46 -7.86
N VAL A 22 11.26 12.36 -7.06
CA VAL A 22 10.01 11.70 -7.48
C VAL A 22 9.37 12.44 -8.67
N SER A 23 9.36 13.77 -8.66
CA SER A 23 8.72 14.56 -9.72
C SER A 23 9.48 14.43 -11.04
N SER A 24 10.80 14.62 -11.01
CA SER A 24 11.65 14.50 -12.21
C SER A 24 11.69 13.07 -12.78
N SER A 25 11.73 12.05 -11.93
CA SER A 25 11.66 10.66 -12.37
C SER A 25 10.27 10.29 -12.92
N TYR A 26 9.19 10.91 -12.43
CA TYR A 26 7.84 10.73 -12.97
C TYR A 26 7.70 11.32 -14.38
N ASP A 27 8.25 12.51 -14.64
CA ASP A 27 8.24 13.10 -15.98
C ASP A 27 9.02 12.22 -16.98
N THR A 28 10.14 11.66 -16.52
CA THR A 28 10.92 10.68 -17.28
C THR A 28 10.12 9.40 -17.54
N LEU A 29 9.34 8.93 -16.57
CA LEU A 29 8.45 7.78 -16.74
C LEU A 29 7.35 8.08 -17.78
N VAL A 30 6.67 9.23 -17.66
CA VAL A 30 5.61 9.67 -18.58
C VAL A 30 6.11 9.75 -20.02
N SER A 31 7.29 10.32 -20.24
CA SER A 31 7.87 10.45 -21.59
C SER A 31 8.21 9.09 -22.24
N LYS A 32 8.55 8.08 -21.44
CA LYS A 32 8.92 6.74 -21.94
C LYS A 32 7.74 5.80 -22.16
N ILE A 33 6.78 5.79 -21.24
CA ILE A 33 5.71 4.77 -21.24
C ILE A 33 4.30 5.36 -21.39
N GLY A 34 4.18 6.68 -21.51
CA GLY A 34 2.93 7.39 -21.65
C GLY A 34 2.22 7.66 -20.31
N GLY A 35 1.45 8.75 -20.27
CA GLY A 35 0.82 9.25 -19.04
C GLY A 35 -0.10 8.25 -18.34
N LYS A 36 -0.89 7.47 -19.09
CA LYS A 36 -1.82 6.49 -18.49
C LYS A 36 -1.07 5.35 -17.78
N LYS A 37 -0.05 4.79 -18.41
CA LYS A 37 0.74 3.69 -17.81
C LYS A 37 1.58 4.21 -16.64
N ALA A 38 2.17 5.41 -16.77
CA ALA A 38 2.89 6.06 -15.67
C ALA A 38 1.99 6.32 -14.45
N GLN A 39 0.74 6.76 -14.66
CA GLN A 39 -0.23 6.92 -13.57
C GLN A 39 -0.52 5.61 -12.85
N SER A 40 -0.66 4.49 -13.58
CA SER A 40 -0.85 3.18 -12.97
C SER A 40 0.35 2.76 -12.11
N VAL A 41 1.57 3.03 -12.57
CA VAL A 41 2.80 2.74 -11.80
C VAL A 41 2.84 3.60 -10.52
N ARG A 42 2.54 4.89 -10.62
CA ARG A 42 2.44 5.79 -9.46
C ARG A 42 1.38 5.35 -8.46
N ALA A 43 0.20 4.96 -8.94
CA ALA A 43 -0.86 4.45 -8.09
C ALA A 43 -0.42 3.18 -7.34
N LEU A 44 0.28 2.28 -8.01
CA LEU A 44 0.85 1.08 -7.39
C LEU A 44 1.88 1.43 -6.30
N CYS A 45 2.80 2.37 -6.56
CA CYS A 45 3.77 2.83 -5.56
C CYS A 45 3.09 3.42 -4.30
N TRP A 46 2.05 4.24 -4.47
CA TRP A 46 1.26 4.75 -3.35
C TRP A 46 0.53 3.64 -2.59
N ALA A 47 -0.07 2.68 -3.29
CA ALA A 47 -0.74 1.53 -2.67
C ALA A 47 0.24 0.69 -1.83
N LEU A 48 1.47 0.49 -2.33
CA LEU A 48 2.52 -0.24 -1.61
C LEU A 48 3.03 0.54 -0.39
N LEU A 49 3.26 1.85 -0.51
CA LEU A 49 3.66 2.70 0.62
C LEU A 49 2.59 2.72 1.72
N TRP A 50 1.32 2.78 1.32
CA TRP A 50 0.19 2.68 2.22
C TRP A 50 0.15 1.32 2.93
N GLY A 51 0.33 0.22 2.20
CA GLY A 51 0.41 -1.14 2.77
C GLY A 51 1.55 -1.28 3.77
N LYS A 52 2.74 -0.75 3.47
CA LYS A 52 3.89 -0.72 4.38
C LYS A 52 3.57 0.07 5.66
N THR A 53 3.01 1.26 5.52
CA THR A 53 2.72 2.15 6.66
C THR A 53 1.68 1.54 7.59
N THR A 54 0.56 1.07 7.04
CA THR A 54 -0.51 0.44 7.82
C THR A 54 -0.06 -0.87 8.47
N GLY A 55 0.64 -1.74 7.72
CA GLY A 55 1.17 -3.00 8.25
C GLY A 55 2.18 -2.80 9.39
N ASN A 56 3.09 -1.84 9.26
CA ASN A 56 4.03 -1.51 10.33
C ASN A 56 3.33 -0.99 11.58
N THR A 57 2.26 -0.19 11.43
CA THR A 57 1.45 0.28 12.56
C THR A 57 0.76 -0.88 13.27
N VAL A 58 0.16 -1.83 12.52
CA VAL A 58 -0.46 -3.04 13.11
C VAL A 58 0.58 -3.88 13.87
N ASN A 59 1.76 -4.10 13.28
CA ASN A 59 2.83 -4.86 13.92
C ASN A 59 3.32 -4.18 15.20
N ASN A 60 3.55 -2.86 15.17
CA ASN A 60 3.95 -2.08 16.34
C ASN A 60 2.90 -2.13 17.46
N ALA A 61 1.61 -2.00 17.11
CA ALA A 61 0.52 -2.09 18.07
C ALA A 61 0.43 -3.49 18.68
N ARG A 62 0.57 -4.55 17.87
CA ARG A 62 0.64 -5.94 18.34
C ARG A 62 1.79 -6.14 19.32
N ASP A 63 2.98 -5.65 18.99
CA ASP A 63 4.16 -5.78 19.86
C ASP A 63 3.95 -5.11 21.22
N LYS A 64 3.35 -3.91 21.23
CA LYS A 64 3.00 -3.20 22.46
C LYS A 64 1.98 -3.98 23.31
N LEU A 65 0.97 -4.58 22.67
CA LEU A 65 -0.04 -5.41 23.35
C LEU A 65 0.60 -6.65 23.98
N VAL A 66 1.43 -7.38 23.22
CA VAL A 66 2.11 -8.61 23.70
C VAL A 66 3.11 -8.30 24.82
N LYS A 67 3.79 -7.15 24.76
CA LYS A 67 4.75 -6.71 25.79
C LYS A 67 4.10 -5.97 26.97
N PHE A 68 2.77 -5.94 27.06
CA PHE A 68 2.01 -5.22 28.10
C PHE A 68 2.33 -3.72 28.22
N GLN A 69 2.75 -3.07 27.12
CA GLN A 69 3.06 -1.64 27.06
C GLN A 69 1.81 -0.78 26.76
N TRP A 70 0.73 -1.01 27.52
CA TRP A 70 -0.59 -0.42 27.26
C TRP A 70 -0.59 1.11 27.24
N MET A 71 0.24 1.76 28.07
CA MET A 71 0.34 3.22 28.13
C MET A 71 1.01 3.86 26.89
N GLN A 72 1.66 3.07 26.03
CA GLN A 72 2.32 3.56 24.82
C GLN A 72 1.46 3.40 23.56
N LEU A 73 0.24 2.86 23.68
CA LEU A 73 -0.70 2.71 22.59
C LEU A 73 -1.31 4.07 22.24
N ARG A 74 -1.13 4.51 21.01
CA ARG A 74 -1.79 5.72 20.50
C ARG A 74 -3.18 5.36 19.99
N THR A 75 -4.11 6.31 20.01
CA THR A 75 -5.46 6.13 19.45
C THR A 75 -5.41 5.71 17.97
N VAL A 76 -4.45 6.24 17.21
CA VAL A 76 -4.23 5.87 15.81
C VAL A 76 -3.79 4.41 15.67
N ASP A 77 -2.98 3.89 16.59
CA ASP A 77 -2.54 2.49 16.59
C ASP A 77 -3.76 1.57 16.74
N LEU A 78 -4.65 1.89 17.69
CA LEU A 78 -5.87 1.13 17.96
C LEU A 78 -6.87 1.21 16.81
N PHE A 79 -7.04 2.39 16.21
CA PHE A 79 -7.90 2.57 15.04
C PHE A 79 -7.39 1.73 13.86
N VAL A 80 -6.09 1.82 13.55
CA VAL A 80 -5.49 1.04 12.46
C VAL A 80 -5.54 -0.45 12.76
N VAL A 81 -5.34 -0.91 13.99
CA VAL A 81 -5.51 -2.34 14.34
C VAL A 81 -6.96 -2.79 14.21
N GLY A 82 -7.93 -2.05 14.74
CA GLY A 82 -9.34 -2.43 14.67
C GLY A 82 -9.85 -2.46 13.23
N TYR A 83 -9.38 -1.51 12.41
CA TYR A 83 -9.84 -1.34 11.04
C TYR A 83 -9.05 -2.17 10.01
N TYR A 84 -7.72 -2.16 10.06
CA TYR A 84 -6.83 -2.90 9.14
C TYR A 84 -6.37 -4.26 9.65
N GLY A 85 -6.38 -4.50 10.97
CA GLY A 85 -5.92 -5.76 11.57
C GLY A 85 -6.65 -7.01 11.03
N PRO A 86 -7.98 -7.01 10.83
CA PRO A 86 -8.68 -8.14 10.23
C PRO A 86 -8.17 -8.48 8.82
N LEU A 87 -7.93 -7.46 7.98
CA LEU A 87 -7.36 -7.65 6.64
C LEU A 87 -5.94 -8.23 6.73
N PHE A 88 -5.13 -7.71 7.66
CA PHE A 88 -3.77 -8.19 7.89
C PHE A 88 -3.74 -9.66 8.34
N LEU A 89 -4.73 -10.09 9.12
CA LEU A 89 -4.90 -11.48 9.54
C LEU A 89 -5.21 -12.39 8.34
N VAL A 90 -6.13 -11.98 7.46
CA VAL A 90 -6.46 -12.74 6.23
C VAL A 90 -5.21 -12.92 5.35
N ILE A 91 -4.43 -11.85 5.16
CA ILE A 91 -3.17 -11.91 4.42
C ILE A 91 -2.17 -12.86 5.10
N GLY A 92 -2.04 -12.79 6.43
CA GLY A 92 -1.18 -13.68 7.20
C GLY A 92 -1.55 -15.16 7.06
N VAL A 93 -2.84 -15.48 7.08
CA VAL A 93 -3.35 -16.85 6.86
C VAL A 93 -3.01 -17.32 5.44
N LEU A 94 -3.23 -16.47 4.43
CA LEU A 94 -2.92 -16.82 3.04
C LEU A 94 -1.42 -17.04 2.82
N ASN A 95 -0.56 -16.21 3.41
CA ASN A 95 0.89 -16.42 3.36
C ASN A 95 1.27 -17.76 3.99
N LYS A 96 0.65 -18.14 5.11
CA LYS A 96 0.90 -19.43 5.76
C LYS A 96 0.40 -20.62 4.93
N ILE A 97 -0.72 -20.47 4.22
CA ILE A 97 -1.20 -21.47 3.27
C ILE A 97 -0.20 -21.62 2.11
N LEU A 98 0.32 -20.50 1.59
CA LEU A 98 1.33 -20.49 0.52
C LEU A 98 2.65 -21.15 0.92
N GLU A 99 3.07 -21.02 2.19
CA GLU A 99 4.25 -21.73 2.72
C GLU A 99 4.08 -23.25 2.70
N VAL A 100 2.86 -23.76 2.93
CA VAL A 100 2.55 -25.19 2.96
C VAL A 100 2.23 -25.74 1.57
N ALA A 101 1.62 -24.94 0.70
CA ALA A 101 1.18 -25.30 -0.64
C ALA A 101 1.64 -24.26 -1.68
N PRO A 102 2.92 -24.26 -2.08
CA PRO A 102 3.50 -23.23 -2.95
C PRO A 102 2.99 -23.27 -4.39
N SER A 103 2.38 -24.38 -4.83
CA SER A 103 1.88 -24.55 -6.20
C SER A 103 0.38 -24.25 -6.31
N ILE A 104 0.01 -22.99 -6.16
CA ILE A 104 -1.37 -22.55 -6.40
C ILE A 104 -1.62 -22.38 -7.91
N PRO A 105 -2.69 -22.96 -8.48
CA PRO A 105 -3.06 -22.72 -9.87
C PRO A 105 -3.22 -21.23 -10.18
N LYS A 106 -2.73 -20.78 -11.35
CA LYS A 106 -2.70 -19.36 -11.75
C LYS A 106 -4.06 -18.65 -11.58
N VAL A 107 -5.16 -19.34 -11.89
CA VAL A 107 -6.52 -18.81 -11.76
C VAL A 107 -6.88 -18.54 -10.29
N VAL A 108 -6.54 -19.48 -9.40
CA VAL A 108 -6.79 -19.33 -7.96
C VAL A 108 -5.95 -18.18 -7.40
N SER A 109 -4.68 -18.08 -7.80
CA SER A 109 -3.81 -16.96 -7.40
C SER A 109 -4.36 -15.60 -7.88
N ALA A 110 -4.83 -15.51 -9.12
CA ALA A 110 -5.43 -14.30 -9.67
C ALA A 110 -6.72 -13.91 -8.94
N VAL A 111 -7.59 -14.87 -8.65
CA VAL A 111 -8.85 -14.64 -7.92
C VAL A 111 -8.56 -14.21 -6.49
N VAL A 112 -7.65 -14.88 -5.79
CA VAL A 112 -7.23 -14.50 -4.43
C VAL A 112 -6.63 -13.08 -4.44
N GLY A 113 -5.76 -12.76 -5.41
CA GLY A 113 -5.22 -11.41 -5.57
C GLY A 113 -6.30 -10.35 -5.78
N ALA A 114 -7.29 -10.63 -6.64
CA ALA A 114 -8.42 -9.72 -6.89
C ALA A 114 -9.30 -9.53 -5.64
N VAL A 115 -9.57 -10.62 -4.90
CA VAL A 115 -10.35 -10.57 -3.66
C VAL A 115 -9.61 -9.80 -2.56
N LEU A 116 -8.29 -9.98 -2.44
CA LEU A 116 -7.49 -9.21 -1.48
C LEU A 116 -7.33 -7.74 -1.85
N TRP A 117 -7.38 -7.43 -3.14
CA TRP A 117 -7.35 -6.05 -3.61
C TRP A 117 -8.61 -5.27 -3.21
N LEU A 118 -9.78 -5.92 -3.15
CA LEU A 118 -11.05 -5.26 -2.83
C LEU A 118 -11.05 -4.54 -1.47
N PRO A 119 -10.65 -5.16 -0.34
CA PRO A 119 -10.48 -4.45 0.91
C PRO A 119 -9.50 -3.28 0.82
N GLN A 120 -8.38 -3.44 0.10
CA GLN A 120 -7.40 -2.37 -0.06
C GLN A 120 -7.98 -1.19 -0.86
N ALA A 121 -8.75 -1.48 -1.92
CA ALA A 121 -9.45 -0.49 -2.70
C ALA A 121 -10.53 0.24 -1.89
N LEU A 122 -11.36 -0.49 -1.13
CA LEU A 122 -12.39 0.09 -0.26
C LEU A 122 -11.84 1.10 0.74
N ASN A 123 -10.57 0.93 1.13
CA ASN A 123 -9.92 1.82 2.08
C ASN A 123 -9.15 2.98 1.44
N ILE A 124 -8.55 2.76 0.28
CA ILE A 124 -7.79 3.80 -0.44
C ILE A 124 -8.73 4.72 -1.21
N ILE A 125 -9.83 4.21 -1.78
CA ILE A 125 -10.77 4.98 -2.61
C ILE A 125 -11.36 6.17 -1.85
N PRO A 126 -11.89 6.05 -0.62
CA PRO A 126 -12.46 7.20 0.11
C PRO A 126 -11.43 8.30 0.36
N LEU A 127 -10.19 7.93 0.69
CA LEU A 127 -9.09 8.88 0.87
C LEU A 127 -8.69 9.55 -0.45
N GLY A 128 -8.68 8.80 -1.55
CA GLY A 128 -8.46 9.33 -2.89
C GLY A 128 -9.55 10.32 -3.31
N VAL A 129 -10.82 9.99 -3.07
CA VAL A 129 -11.96 10.88 -3.34
C VAL A 129 -11.87 12.14 -2.47
N ALA A 130 -11.63 12.00 -1.16
CA ALA A 130 -11.46 13.14 -0.25
C ALA A 130 -10.31 14.06 -0.70
N SER A 131 -9.18 13.50 -1.15
CA SER A 131 -8.05 14.27 -1.65
C SER A 131 -8.39 15.04 -2.94
N ILE A 132 -9.18 14.45 -3.84
CA ILE A 132 -9.67 15.14 -5.04
C ILE A 132 -10.60 16.30 -4.64
N VAL A 133 -11.56 16.05 -3.75
CA VAL A 133 -12.52 17.06 -3.26
C VAL A 133 -11.80 18.25 -2.63
N LEU A 134 -10.79 18.00 -1.79
CA LEU A 134 -9.97 19.04 -1.16
C LEU A 134 -9.15 19.84 -2.18
N ASN A 135 -8.54 19.17 -3.16
CA ASN A 135 -7.74 19.86 -4.18
C ASN A 135 -8.59 20.60 -5.23
N LEU A 136 -9.85 20.21 -5.40
CA LEU A 136 -10.81 20.92 -6.24
C LEU A 136 -11.47 22.11 -5.52
N GLY A 137 -11.10 22.40 -4.26
CA GLY A 137 -11.55 23.58 -3.54
C GLY A 137 -13.03 23.56 -3.15
N VAL A 138 -13.63 22.37 -2.98
CA VAL A 138 -15.02 22.22 -2.54
C VAL A 138 -15.17 22.35 -1.01
N VAL A 139 -14.05 22.55 -0.29
CA VAL A 139 -13.99 22.85 1.15
C VAL A 139 -12.90 23.90 1.39
#